data_AF-A0A7S1E0R5-F1
#
_entry.id   AF-A0A7S1E0R5-F1
#
_cell.length_a   1.000
_cell.length_b   1.000
_cell.length_c   1.000
_cell.angle_alpha   90.00
_cell.angle_beta   90.00
_cell.angle_gamma   90.00
#
_symmetry.space_group_name_H-M   'P 1'
#
loop_
_entity.id
_entity.type
_entity.pdbx_description
1 polymer ?
#
loop_
_entity_poly.entity_id
_entity_poly.type
_entity_poly.pdbx_seq_one_letter_code
_entity_poly.pdbx_strand_id
1 'polypeptide(L)'
;YNPRKAAELLDGVCEEGDSFSCFLLANMLLRGDSVSVESDHIRPQEARGLAAPKPEVAKRQDDARVALKRDAPRAEQLLTKSCLKSGHAPSCYNLAVMYTQGDDGVPADPEKAKEFQKKTDDMVSKFGGFAM
;
A
#
# COMPACT_ATOMS: atom_id res chain seq x y z
N TYR A 1 10.23 12.85 -5.81
CA TYR A 1 9.33 11.71 -6.06
C TYR A 1 7.88 12.20 -5.93
N ASN A 2 6.99 11.93 -6.91
CA ASN A 2 5.58 12.38 -6.88
C ASN A 2 4.65 11.15 -6.74
N PRO A 3 4.02 10.94 -5.57
CA PRO A 3 3.22 9.75 -5.30
C PRO A 3 1.92 9.71 -6.12
N ARG A 4 1.33 10.86 -6.46
CA ARG A 4 0.10 10.94 -7.25
C ARG A 4 0.32 10.47 -8.68
N LYS A 5 1.39 10.93 -9.33
CA LYS A 5 1.73 10.49 -10.68
C LYS A 5 2.06 9.00 -10.73
N ALA A 6 2.71 8.48 -9.69
CA ALA A 6 2.96 7.05 -9.56
C ALA A 6 1.64 6.27 -9.40
N ALA A 7 0.72 6.75 -8.56
CA ALA A 7 -0.58 6.13 -8.39
C ALA A 7 -1.40 6.13 -9.69
N GLU A 8 -1.41 7.23 -10.45
CA GLU A 8 -2.10 7.31 -11.75
C GLU A 8 -1.52 6.31 -12.77
N LEU A 9 -0.19 6.16 -12.81
CA LEU A 9 0.45 5.17 -13.68
C LEU A 9 0.06 3.73 -13.27
N LEU A 10 0.11 3.42 -11.98
CA LEU A 10 -0.24 2.11 -11.46
C LEU A 10 -1.73 1.78 -11.70
N ASP A 11 -2.61 2.78 -11.64
CA ASP A 11 -4.04 2.63 -11.92
C ASP A 11 -4.26 2.18 -13.37
N GLY A 12 -3.59 2.84 -14.33
CA GLY A 12 -3.65 2.45 -15.74
C GLY A 12 -3.16 1.02 -15.98
N VAL A 13 -2.01 0.66 -15.43
CA VAL A 13 -1.40 -0.68 -15.62
C VAL A 13 -2.19 -1.77 -14.89
N CYS A 14 -2.81 -1.43 -13.75
CA CYS A 14 -3.75 -2.31 -13.06
C CYS A 14 -5.02 -2.58 -13.90
N GLU A 15 -5.50 -1.60 -14.67
CA GLU A 15 -6.61 -1.79 -15.60
C GLU A 15 -6.24 -2.69 -16.80
N GLU A 16 -4.98 -2.68 -17.22
CA GLU A 16 -4.45 -3.59 -18.25
C GLU A 16 -4.29 -5.05 -17.76
N GLY A 17 -4.47 -5.30 -16.46
CA GLY A 17 -4.52 -6.64 -15.88
C GLY A 17 -3.30 -7.04 -15.04
N ASP A 18 -2.36 -6.12 -14.82
CA ASP A 18 -1.20 -6.40 -13.98
C ASP A 18 -1.57 -6.42 -12.49
N SER A 19 -1.47 -7.59 -11.88
CA SER A 19 -1.82 -7.78 -10.46
C SER A 19 -0.87 -7.06 -9.51
N PHE A 20 0.39 -6.92 -9.88
CA PHE A 20 1.40 -6.30 -9.03
C PHE A 20 1.16 -4.79 -8.93
N SER A 21 0.79 -4.14 -10.04
CA SER A 21 0.41 -2.72 -10.06
C SER A 21 -0.82 -2.45 -9.22
N CYS A 22 -1.86 -3.30 -9.31
CA CYS A 22 -3.02 -3.22 -8.44
C CYS A 22 -2.64 -3.36 -6.95
N PHE A 23 -1.77 -4.31 -6.61
CA PHE A 23 -1.28 -4.52 -5.25
C PHE A 23 -0.48 -3.33 -4.72
N LEU A 24 0.43 -2.79 -5.53
CA LEU A 24 1.23 -1.62 -5.17
C LEU A 24 0.35 -0.40 -4.95
N LEU A 25 -0.60 -0.13 -5.86
CA LEU A 25 -1.54 0.98 -5.71
C LEU A 25 -2.38 0.84 -4.44
N ALA A 26 -2.87 -0.37 -4.15
CA ALA A 26 -3.61 -0.61 -2.92
C ALA A 26 -2.77 -0.33 -1.67
N ASN A 27 -1.50 -0.78 -1.64
CA ASN A 27 -0.60 -0.48 -0.52
C ASN A 27 -0.30 1.02 -0.40
N MET A 28 -0.18 1.74 -1.52
CA MET A 28 -0.02 3.19 -1.51
C MET A 28 -1.26 3.87 -0.92
N LEU A 29 -2.46 3.43 -1.30
CA LEU A 29 -3.73 3.96 -0.79
C LEU A 29 -3.97 3.60 0.67
N LEU A 30 -3.49 2.44 1.15
CA LEU A 30 -3.54 2.11 2.57
C LEU A 30 -2.56 2.99 3.34
N ARG A 31 -1.30 3.14 2.89
CA ARG A 31 -0.33 3.99 3.61
C ARG A 31 -0.75 5.47 3.61
N GLY A 32 -1.34 5.96 2.53
CA GLY A 32 -1.74 7.36 2.40
C GLY A 32 -0.57 8.34 2.62
N ASP A 33 -0.82 9.41 3.39
CA ASP A 33 0.12 10.51 3.69
C ASP A 33 1.36 10.08 4.52
N SER A 34 1.44 8.82 4.96
CA SER A 34 2.58 8.33 5.74
C SER A 34 3.86 8.11 4.91
N VAL A 35 3.85 8.43 3.61
CA VAL A 35 5.07 8.79 2.88
C VAL A 35 5.46 10.19 3.34
N SER A 36 5.85 10.27 4.62
CA SER A 36 6.06 11.50 5.35
C SER A 36 6.99 12.42 4.58
N VAL A 37 6.49 13.62 4.30
CA VAL A 37 7.30 14.74 3.81
C VAL A 37 8.46 15.03 4.78
N GLU A 38 8.35 14.61 6.05
CA GLU A 38 9.36 14.77 7.11
C GLU A 38 10.64 13.95 6.92
N SER A 39 10.62 12.80 6.23
CA SER A 39 11.85 12.02 6.02
C SER A 39 12.80 12.66 5.00
N ASP A 40 12.31 13.60 4.18
CA ASP A 40 13.15 14.38 3.27
C ASP A 40 13.91 15.52 3.98
N HIS A 41 13.51 15.87 5.21
CA HIS A 41 14.16 16.92 6.00
C HIS A 41 15.25 16.41 6.94
N ILE A 42 15.36 15.09 7.11
CA ILE A 42 16.41 14.48 7.93
C ILE A 42 17.64 14.30 7.05
N ARG A 43 18.67 15.13 7.28
CA ARG A 43 19.95 14.96 6.58
C ARG A 43 20.56 13.59 6.92
N PRO A 44 21.35 12.99 6.04
CA PRO A 44 22.02 11.72 6.31
C PRO A 44 22.82 11.70 7.63
N GLN A 45 23.31 12.86 8.09
CA GLN A 45 24.00 13.01 9.36
C GLN A 45 23.04 13.01 10.57
N GLU A 46 21.87 13.63 10.44
CA GLU A 46 20.80 13.64 11.47
C GLU A 46 20.17 12.24 11.59
N ALA A 47 19.93 11.55 10.48
CA ALA A 47 19.44 10.17 10.45
C ALA A 47 20.42 9.18 11.10
N ARG A 48 21.72 9.51 11.05
CA ARG A 48 22.80 8.73 11.67
C ARG A 48 23.10 9.17 13.11
N GLY A 49 22.38 10.15 13.67
CA GLY A 49 22.63 10.68 15.01
C GLY A 49 23.95 11.43 15.16
N LEU A 50 24.58 11.81 14.05
CA LEU A 50 25.89 12.48 14.01
C LEU A 50 25.78 14.02 14.04
N ALA A 51 24.56 14.56 13.96
CA ALA A 51 24.28 15.99 14.04
C ALA A 51 22.92 16.25 14.70
N ALA A 52 22.82 17.31 15.51
CA ALA A 52 21.56 17.76 16.09
C ALA A 52 20.64 18.36 15.00
N PRO A 53 19.31 18.16 15.09
CA PRO A 53 18.37 18.75 14.14
C PRO A 53 18.46 20.28 14.20
N LYS A 54 18.72 20.92 13.05
CA LYS A 54 18.60 22.39 12.95
C LYS A 54 17.11 22.79 12.97
N PRO A 55 16.76 23.99 13.48
CA PRO A 55 15.38 24.45 13.50
C PRO A 55 14.77 24.40 12.09
N GLU A 56 13.52 23.93 12.02
CA GLU A 56 12.75 23.69 10.79
C GLU A 56 12.96 24.79 9.75
N VAL A 57 13.46 24.38 8.58
CA VAL A 57 13.44 25.23 7.40
C VAL A 57 11.97 25.39 7.00
N ALA A 58 11.51 26.64 6.92
CA ALA A 58 10.15 27.00 6.57
C ALA A 58 9.59 26.12 5.44
N LYS A 59 8.39 25.55 5.66
CA LYS A 59 7.59 24.83 4.65
C LYS A 59 7.68 25.59 3.33
N ARG A 60 8.34 25.01 2.32
CA ARG A 60 8.34 25.62 0.98
C ARG A 60 6.90 25.59 0.50
N GLN A 61 6.33 26.76 0.24
CA GLN A 61 5.02 26.92 -0.38
C GLN A 61 4.94 26.28 -1.80
N ASP A 62 6.09 25.85 -2.34
CA ASP A 62 6.24 25.20 -3.65
C ASP A 62 6.35 23.67 -3.58
N ASP A 63 6.14 23.04 -2.41
CA ASP A 63 6.05 21.58 -2.31
C ASP A 63 4.68 21.11 -2.81
N ALA A 64 4.43 21.25 -4.12
CA ALA A 64 3.28 20.70 -4.83
C ALA A 64 3.33 19.14 -4.94
N ARG A 65 3.88 18.46 -3.94
CA ARG A 65 3.70 17.02 -3.77
C ARG A 65 2.29 16.82 -3.25
N VAL A 66 1.37 16.63 -4.18
CA VAL A 66 -0.02 16.28 -3.85
C VAL A 66 0.03 14.96 -3.10
N ALA A 67 -0.29 15.02 -1.81
CA ALA A 67 -0.32 13.87 -0.94
C ALA A 67 -1.42 12.90 -1.42
N LEU A 68 -1.12 11.60 -1.42
CA LEU A 68 -2.08 10.59 -1.83
C LEU A 68 -2.98 10.29 -0.63
N LYS A 69 -4.23 10.71 -0.70
CA LYS A 69 -5.19 10.49 0.38
C LYS A 69 -5.39 9.00 0.62
N ARG A 70 -5.38 8.59 1.90
CA ARG A 70 -5.72 7.21 2.30
C ARG A 70 -7.15 6.86 1.86
N ASP A 71 -7.32 5.70 1.26
CA ASP A 71 -8.61 5.18 0.78
C ASP A 71 -8.63 3.64 0.89
N ALA A 72 -9.05 3.15 2.06
CA ALA A 72 -9.11 1.72 2.32
C ALA A 72 -10.18 0.99 1.48
N PRO A 73 -11.39 1.54 1.22
CA PRO A 73 -12.36 0.92 0.33
C PRO A 73 -11.84 0.74 -1.10
N ARG A 74 -11.13 1.73 -1.66
CA ARG A 74 -10.52 1.59 -2.98
C ARG A 74 -9.38 0.56 -2.95
N ALA A 75 -8.58 0.53 -1.88
CA ALA A 75 -7.53 -0.48 -1.73
C ALA A 75 -8.11 -1.90 -1.66
N GLU A 76 -9.22 -2.11 -0.97
CA GLU A 76 -9.93 -3.39 -0.89
C GLU A 76 -10.33 -3.90 -2.29
N GLN A 77 -10.91 -3.01 -3.12
CA GLN A 77 -11.28 -3.36 -4.49
C GLN A 77 -10.08 -3.78 -5.35
N LEU A 78 -8.98 -3.04 -5.25
CA LEU A 78 -7.75 -3.30 -6.01
C LEU A 78 -7.08 -4.61 -5.57
N LEU A 79 -7.03 -4.87 -4.26
CA LEU A 79 -6.53 -6.13 -3.72
C LEU A 79 -7.41 -7.29 -4.16
N THR A 80 -8.74 -7.12 -4.15
CA THR A 80 -9.68 -8.16 -4.60
C THR A 80 -9.46 -8.47 -6.07
N LYS A 81 -9.29 -7.45 -6.92
CA LYS A 81 -8.96 -7.61 -8.34
C LYS A 81 -7.65 -8.39 -8.51
N SER A 82 -6.60 -7.99 -7.81
CA SER A 82 -5.26 -8.61 -7.86
C SER A 82 -5.25 -10.06 -7.38
N CYS A 83 -5.95 -10.34 -6.27
CA CYS A 83 -6.09 -11.68 -5.70
C CYS A 83 -6.87 -12.62 -6.64
N LEU A 84 -8.01 -12.19 -7.16
CA LEU A 84 -8.91 -13.06 -7.91
C LEU A 84 -8.55 -13.21 -9.39
N LYS A 85 -8.08 -12.14 -10.06
CA LYS A 85 -7.84 -12.18 -11.52
C LYS A 85 -6.49 -12.76 -11.89
N SER A 86 -5.43 -12.46 -11.13
CA SER A 86 -4.07 -12.87 -11.50
C SER A 86 -3.39 -13.73 -10.43
N GLY A 87 -4.12 -14.15 -9.40
CA GLY A 87 -3.63 -15.11 -8.40
C GLY A 87 -2.52 -14.56 -7.51
N HIS A 88 -2.51 -13.25 -7.23
CA HIS A 88 -1.47 -12.64 -6.43
C HIS A 88 -1.68 -12.95 -4.94
N ALA A 89 -0.97 -13.96 -4.43
CA ALA A 89 -1.06 -14.40 -3.04
C ALA A 89 -0.89 -13.27 -2.00
N PRO A 90 0.05 -12.30 -2.14
CA PRO A 90 0.14 -11.16 -1.22
C PRO A 90 -1.15 -10.33 -1.13
N SER A 91 -1.89 -10.19 -2.23
CA SER A 91 -3.15 -9.45 -2.24
C SER A 91 -4.23 -10.17 -1.45
N CYS A 92 -4.32 -11.50 -1.60
CA CYS A 92 -5.24 -12.32 -0.82
C CYS A 92 -4.92 -12.25 0.67
N TYR A 93 -3.63 -12.29 1.03
CA TYR A 93 -3.20 -12.15 2.41
C TYR A 93 -3.60 -10.80 3.02
N ASN A 94 -3.35 -9.70 2.29
CA ASN A 94 -3.74 -8.37 2.75
C ASN A 94 -5.25 -8.23 2.96
N LEU A 95 -6.08 -8.85 2.12
CA LEU A 95 -7.53 -8.90 2.31
C LEU A 95 -7.91 -9.70 3.56
N ALA A 96 -7.28 -10.84 3.80
CA ALA A 96 -7.53 -11.63 5.00
C ALA A 96 -7.24 -10.81 6.27
N VAL A 97 -6.11 -10.09 6.28
CA VAL A 97 -5.74 -9.19 7.38
C VAL A 97 -6.73 -8.04 7.53
N MET A 98 -7.09 -7.37 6.42
CA MET A 98 -8.03 -6.25 6.41
C MET A 98 -9.40 -6.66 6.95
N TYR A 99 -9.93 -7.81 6.53
CA TYR A 99 -11.21 -8.31 7.03
C TYR A 99 -11.13 -8.89 8.44
N THR A 100 -9.95 -9.28 8.93
CA THR A 100 -9.78 -9.70 10.33
C THR A 100 -9.84 -8.52 11.29
N GLN A 101 -9.17 -7.42 10.94
CA GLN A 101 -9.02 -6.26 11.83
C GLN A 101 -10.10 -5.20 11.60
N GLY A 102 -10.66 -5.14 10.39
CA GLY A 102 -11.40 -3.99 9.91
C GLY A 102 -10.47 -2.82 9.57
N ASP A 103 -10.96 -1.90 8.75
CA ASP A 103 -10.27 -0.67 8.35
C ASP A 103 -11.30 0.46 8.12
N ASP A 104 -10.84 1.68 7.92
CA ASP A 104 -11.68 2.87 7.70
C ASP A 104 -12.60 2.68 6.48
N GLY A 105 -13.88 2.42 6.72
CA GLY A 105 -14.86 2.15 5.65
C GLY A 105 -14.87 0.70 5.14
N VAL A 106 -14.07 -0.20 5.73
CA VAL A 106 -14.10 -1.64 5.47
C VAL A 106 -14.33 -2.38 6.80
N PRO A 107 -15.56 -2.78 7.13
CA PRO A 107 -15.84 -3.45 8.39
C PRO A 107 -15.13 -4.81 8.44
N ALA A 108 -14.76 -5.23 9.65
CA ALA A 108 -14.27 -6.57 9.89
C ALA A 108 -15.34 -7.59 9.48
N ASP A 109 -14.92 -8.64 8.79
CA ASP A 109 -15.75 -9.74 8.30
C ASP A 109 -14.97 -11.05 8.49
N PRO A 110 -15.19 -11.77 9.61
CA PRO A 110 -14.46 -12.99 9.92
C PRO A 110 -14.65 -14.10 8.89
N GLU A 111 -15.78 -14.12 8.19
CA GLU A 111 -16.07 -15.15 7.19
C GLU A 111 -15.28 -14.88 5.92
N LYS A 112 -15.26 -13.63 5.44
CA LYS A 112 -14.38 -13.23 4.33
C LYS A 112 -12.90 -13.38 4.70
N ALA A 113 -12.51 -13.05 5.93
CA ALA A 113 -11.15 -13.21 6.39
C ALA A 113 -10.66 -14.65 6.24
N LYS A 114 -11.46 -15.63 6.70
CA LYS A 114 -11.17 -17.06 6.53
C LYS A 114 -11.14 -17.49 5.06
N GLU A 115 -12.04 -16.96 4.24
CA GLU A 115 -12.06 -17.25 2.80
C GLU A 115 -10.74 -16.82 2.13
N PHE A 116 -10.32 -15.57 2.35
CA PHE A 116 -9.10 -15.03 1.76
C PHE A 116 -7.84 -15.67 2.37
N GLN A 117 -7.87 -16.04 3.66
CA GLN A 117 -6.79 -16.81 4.28
C GLN A 117 -6.62 -18.16 3.59
N LYS A 118 -7.72 -18.91 3.40
CA LYS A 118 -7.69 -20.20 2.71
C LYS A 118 -7.19 -20.08 1.27
N LYS A 119 -7.58 -19.02 0.56
CA LYS A 119 -7.06 -18.72 -0.79
C LYS A 119 -5.56 -18.45 -0.76
N THR A 120 -5.09 -17.70 0.23
CA THR A 120 -3.65 -17.45 0.41
C THR A 120 -2.90 -18.76 0.60
N ASP A 121 -3.38 -19.65 1.47
CA ASP A 121 -2.75 -20.95 1.74
C ASP A 121 -2.74 -21.87 0.50
N ASP A 122 -3.85 -21.91 -0.25
CA ASP A 122 -3.95 -22.64 -1.52
C ASP A 122 -2.94 -22.10 -2.56
N MET A 123 -2.80 -20.78 -2.68
CA MET A 123 -1.82 -20.19 -3.59
C MET A 123 -0.37 -20.43 -3.12
N VAL A 124 -0.10 -20.30 -1.82
CA VAL A 124 1.23 -20.55 -1.23
C VAL A 124 1.65 -21.99 -1.47
N SER A 125 0.75 -22.95 -1.26
CA SER A 125 1.01 -24.37 -1.51
C SER A 125 1.21 -24.68 -3.00
N LYS A 126 0.49 -24.00 -3.89
CA LYS A 126 0.60 -24.18 -5.36
C LYS A 126 1.87 -23.58 -5.95
N PHE A 127 2.34 -22.44 -5.43
CA PHE A 127 3.44 -21.67 -6.00
C PHE A 127 4.75 -21.74 -5.18
N GLY A 128 4.80 -22.52 -4.10
CA GLY A 128 6.04 -22.86 -3.41
C GLY A 128 6.52 -21.89 -2.33
N GLY A 129 5.63 -21.05 -1.78
CA GLY A 129 5.97 -20.10 -0.72
C GLY A 129 6.54 -18.76 -1.19
N PHE A 130 6.34 -17.71 -0.39
CA PHE A 130 6.84 -16.36 -0.65
C PHE A 130 8.38 -16.34 -0.65
N ALA A 131 9.00 -16.61 -1.79
CA ALA A 131 10.42 -16.34 -1.99
C ALA A 131 10.61 -14.81 -2.10
N MET A 132 11.05 -14.20 -0.99
CA MET A 132 11.68 -12.88 -0.98
C MET A 132 13.15 -12.99 -1.37
#